data_AF-A0A1V4RBX0-F1
#
_entry.id   AF-A0A1V4RBX0-F1
#
_cell.length_a   1.000
_cell.length_b   1.000
_cell.length_c   1.000
_cell.angle_alpha   90.00
_cell.angle_beta   90.00
_cell.angle_gamma   90.00
#
_symmetry.space_group_name_H-M   'P 1'
#
loop_
_entity.id
_entity.type
_entity.pdbx_description
1 polymer ?
#
loop_
_entity_poly.entity_id
_entity_poly.type
_entity_poly.pdbx_seq_one_letter_code
_entity_poly.pdbx_strand_id
1 'polypeptide(L)' 'MHYDHVLKNHCHIQCRVCGKVRDVNFPAVDFKEISESDASGFTVDGVCVTFTGTCRQCRAKQGTKGAQ' A
#
# COMPACT_ATOMS: atom_id res chain seq x y z
N MET A 1 -13.51 9.46 -25.85
CA MET A 1 -13.48 9.71 -24.40
C MET A 1 -12.14 9.20 -23.90
N HIS A 2 -11.22 10.11 -23.56
CA HIS A 2 -9.89 9.75 -23.06
C HIS A 2 -9.92 9.89 -21.55
N TYR A 3 -9.87 8.78 -20.82
CA TYR A 3 -9.80 8.79 -19.37
C TYR A 3 -8.33 8.79 -18.97
N ASP A 4 -7.82 10.00 -18.72
CA ASP A 4 -6.51 10.21 -18.13
C ASP A 4 -6.67 10.15 -16.61
N HIS A 5 -6.72 8.94 -16.05
CA HIS A 5 -6.65 8.76 -14.60
C HIS A 5 -5.19 8.70 -14.18
N VAL A 6 -4.48 9.83 -14.30
CA VAL A 6 -3.26 10.05 -13.51
C VAL A 6 -3.69 10.19 -12.05
N LEU A 7 -3.90 9.04 -11.39
CA LEU A 7 -3.84 8.95 -9.96
C LEU A 7 -2.42 9.39 -9.59
N LYS A 8 -2.28 10.62 -9.08
CA LYS A 8 -1.09 10.94 -8.29
C LYS A 8 -1.08 9.89 -7.17
N ASN A 9 -0.26 8.85 -7.31
CA ASN A 9 -0.23 7.69 -6.42
C ASN A 9 0.32 8.11 -5.03
N HIS A 10 -0.47 8.87 -4.29
CA HIS A 10 -0.28 9.08 -2.86
C HIS A 10 -0.78 7.81 -2.18
N CYS A 11 0.13 6.88 -1.96
CA CYS A 11 -0.17 5.68 -1.21
C CYS A 11 -0.02 5.96 0.29
N HIS A 12 -0.97 5.45 1.08
CA HIS A 12 -0.91 5.56 2.53
C HIS A 12 -0.51 4.23 3.16
N ILE A 13 0.33 4.28 4.19
CA ILE A 13 0.61 3.15 5.08
C ILE A 13 -0.13 3.31 6.40
N GLN A 14 -0.84 2.26 6.82
CA GLN A 14 -1.52 2.19 8.11
C GLN A 14 -0.75 1.32 9.11
N CYS A 15 -0.58 1.83 10.34
CA CYS A 15 -0.02 1.07 11.45
C CYS A 15 -1.05 0.07 12.00
N ARG A 16 -0.74 -1.23 12.01
CA ARG A 16 -1.62 -2.28 12.56
C ARG A 16 -1.79 -2.23 14.08
N VAL A 17 -0.91 -1.52 14.79
CA VAL A 17 -0.91 -1.49 16.26
C VAL A 17 -1.66 -0.28 16.81
N CYS A 18 -1.56 0.88 16.15
CA CYS A 18 -2.18 2.12 16.63
C CYS A 18 -3.09 2.81 15.61
N GLY A 19 -3.27 2.25 14.42
CA GLY A 19 -4.09 2.82 13.35
C GLY A 19 -3.51 4.05 12.67
N LYS A 20 -2.36 4.59 13.12
CA LYS A 20 -1.75 5.80 12.55
C LYS A 20 -1.45 5.59 11.06
N VAL A 21 -1.96 6.52 10.25
CA VAL A 21 -1.76 6.57 8.80
C VAL A 21 -0.62 7.53 8.48
N ARG A 22 0.20 7.20 7.49
CA ARG A 22 1.24 8.08 6.95
C ARG A 22 1.30 7.99 5.43
N ASP A 23 1.60 9.10 4.79
CA ASP A 23 1.92 9.17 3.37
C ASP A 23 3.23 8.42 3.08
N VAL A 24 3.19 7.59 2.05
CA VAL A 24 4.36 6.93 1.48
C VAL A 24 4.57 7.53 0.11
N ASN A 25 5.73 8.15 -0.08
CA ASN A 25 6.17 8.53 -1.42
C ASN A 25 6.69 7.26 -2.09
N PHE A 26 5.84 6.61 -2.86
CA PHE A 26 6.17 5.38 -3.59
C PHE A 26 6.19 5.73 -5.09
N PRO A 27 7.25 5.40 -5.85
CA PRO A 27 7.24 5.61 -7.29
C PRO A 27 6.08 4.80 -7.85
N ALA A 28 5.14 5.45 -8.55
CA ALA A 28 3.94 4.79 -9.07
C ALA A 28 4.33 3.45 -9.70
N VAL A 29 3.85 2.33 -9.15
CA VAL A 29 4.02 1.04 -9.81
C VAL A 29 3.19 1.14 -11.07
N ASP A 30 3.84 1.01 -12.22
CA ASP A 30 3.13 0.97 -13.49
C ASP A 30 2.45 -0.42 -13.57
N PHE A 31 1.20 -0.51 -13.11
CA PHE A 31 0.40 -1.74 -13.17
C PHE A 31 -0.15 -2.03 -14.57
N LYS A 32 0.31 -1.28 -15.57
CA LYS A 32 -0.16 -1.37 -16.95
C LYS A 32 0.09 -2.73 -17.61
N GLU A 33 0.88 -3.60 -16.98
CA GLU A 33 1.23 -4.94 -17.48
C GLU A 33 0.53 -6.10 -16.76
N ILE A 34 -0.55 -5.89 -16.01
CA ILE A 34 -1.35 -7.04 -15.54
C ILE A 34 -2.11 -7.61 -16.75
N SER A 35 -1.64 -8.74 -17.28
CA SER A 35 -2.30 -9.41 -18.40
C SER A 35 -3.56 -10.16 -17.93
N GLU A 36 -4.51 -10.42 -18.83
CA GLU A 36 -5.68 -11.27 -18.53
C GLU A 36 -5.27 -12.67 -18.03
N SER A 37 -4.10 -13.16 -18.46
CA SER A 37 -3.55 -14.43 -17.97
C SER A 37 -3.12 -14.34 -16.51
N ASP A 38 -2.51 -13.23 -16.09
CA ASP A 38 -2.16 -12.98 -14.68
C ASP A 38 -3.40 -12.78 -13.81
N ALA A 39 -4.44 -12.17 -14.39
CA ALA A 39 -5.73 -11.98 -13.75
C ALA A 39 -6.60 -13.24 -13.76
N SER A 40 -6.10 -14.41 -14.20
CA SER A 40 -6.85 -15.67 -14.27
C SER A 40 -8.15 -15.59 -15.08
N GLY A 41 -8.12 -14.84 -16.20
CA GLY A 41 -9.25 -14.68 -17.12
C GLY A 41 -10.26 -13.59 -16.72
N PHE A 42 -9.93 -12.75 -15.74
CA PHE A 42 -10.74 -11.61 -15.34
C PHE A 42 -10.33 -10.34 -16.10
N THR A 43 -11.32 -9.54 -16.52
CA THR A 43 -11.09 -8.16 -16.95
C THR A 43 -10.77 -7.29 -15.74
N VAL A 44 -9.61 -6.62 -15.76
CA VAL A 44 -9.15 -5.78 -14.64
C VAL A 44 -9.60 -4.33 -14.86
N ASP A 45 -10.61 -3.89 -14.12
CA ASP A 45 -11.11 -2.50 -14.17
C ASP A 45 -10.26 -1.51 -13.34
N GLY A 46 -9.44 -2.01 -12.40
CA GLY A 46 -8.59 -1.17 -11.57
C GLY A 46 -7.76 -1.94 -10.55
N VAL A 47 -6.77 -1.24 -9.98
CA VAL A 47 -5.84 -1.79 -8.98
C VAL A 47 -5.86 -0.91 -7.73
N CYS A 48 -6.00 -1.54 -6.56
CA CYS A 48 -5.91 -0.86 -5.26
C CYS A 48 -4.74 -1.42 -4.46
N VAL A 49 -3.81 -0.55 -4.06
CA VAL A 49 -2.64 -0.93 -3.24
C VAL A 49 -2.82 -0.40 -1.83
N THR A 50 -2.83 -1.30 -0.85
CA THR A 50 -2.90 -0.94 0.58
C THR A 50 -1.59 -1.28 1.27
N PHE A 51 -0.91 -0.29 1.85
CA PHE A 51 0.29 -0.53 2.66
C PHE A 51 -0.11 -0.70 4.12
N THR A 52 0.34 -1.80 4.75
CA THR A 52 0.15 -2.02 6.19
C THR A 52 1.49 -2.33 6.86
N GLY A 53 1.71 -1.78 8.06
CA GLY A 53 2.97 -1.97 8.78
C GLY A 53 2.89 -1.64 10.26
N THR A 54 4.04 -1.48 10.91
CA THR A 54 4.14 -1.07 12.32
C THR A 54 4.96 0.22 12.38
N CYS A 55 4.40 1.27 12.96
CA CYS A 55 5.09 2.55 13.07
C CYS A 55 6.27 2.49 14.06
N ARG A 56 7.22 3.42 13.94
CA ARG A 56 8.42 3.49 14.81
C ARG A 56 8.06 3.50 16.31
N GLN A 57 7.00 4.21 16.69
CA GLN A 57 6.53 4.26 18.10
C GLN A 57 6.09 2.87 18.59
N CYS A 58 5.31 2.15 17.79
CA CYS A 58 4.84 0.80 18.16
C CYS A 58 5.96 -0.23 18.15
N ARG A 59 6.90 -0.13 17.19
CA ARG A 59 8.09 -0.99 17.15
C ARG A 59 8.98 -0.78 18.38
N ALA A 60 9.17 0.47 18.81
CA ALA A 60 9.93 0.80 20.02
C ALA A 60 9.27 0.25 21.29
N LYS A 61 7.93 0.33 21.42
CA LYS A 61 7.18 -0.26 22.54
C LYS A 61 7.24 -1.79 22.58
N GLN A 62 7.42 -2.45 21.44
CA GLN A 62 7.55 -3.91 21.37
C GLN A 62 8.98 -4.36 21.75
N GLY A 63 10.01 -3.63 21.32
CA GLY A 63 11.40 -3.93 21.67
C GLY A 63 11.72 -3.77 23.17
N THR A 64 10.92 -2.99 23.91
CA THR A 64 11.07 -2.81 25.36
C THR A 64 10.38 -3.88 26.20
N LYS A 65 9.54 -4.74 25.59
CA LYS A 65 8.88 -5.85 26.30
C LYS A 65 9.71 -7.15 26.31
N GLY A 66 10.95 -7.13 25.80
CA GLY A 66 11.85 -8.28 25.72
C GLY A 66 12.97 -8.33 26.76
N ALA A 67 13.03 -7.37 27.70
CA ALA A 67 13.94 -7.42 28.84
C ALA A 67 13.10 -7.56 30.11
N GLN A 68 12.70 -8.79 30.40
CA GLN A 68 12.22 -9.20 31.72
C GLN A 68 13.30 -10.06 32.36
#